data_AF-A0A7S0GK35-F1
#
_entry.id   AF-A0A7S0GK35-F1
#
_cell.length_a   1.000
_cell.length_b   1.000
_cell.length_c   1.000
_cell.angle_alpha   90.00
_cell.angle_beta   90.00
_cell.angle_gamma   90.00
#
_symmetry.space_group_name_H-M   'P 1'
#
loop_
_entity.id
_entity.type
_entity.pdbx_description
1 polymer ?
#
loop_
_entity_poly.entity_id
_entity_poly.type
_entity_poly.pdbx_seq_one_letter_code
_entity_poly.pdbx_strand_id
1 'polypeptide(L)'
;PFFFTLQEIIGRFVTLPNRDFWARCISYPFKGPELYLYSESDLLCDTLQLESLIEIRNRRHYDIGGVTRHNFKTTQHVLHYRQEEEKYLKLVHDFIAVCGTEMDETKLKQPLIP
;
A
#
# COMPACT_ATOMS: atom_id res chain seq x y z
N PRO A 1 26.32 -19.73 13.06
CA PRO A 1 26.40 -18.59 12.14
C PRO A 1 26.09 -19.04 10.71
N PHE A 2 24.82 -18.95 10.29
CA PHE A 2 24.44 -19.24 8.91
C PHE A 2 24.60 -17.96 8.09
N PHE A 3 25.71 -17.88 7.35
CA PHE A 3 25.90 -16.89 6.31
C PHE A 3 25.26 -17.46 5.04
N PHE A 4 24.01 -17.08 4.76
CA PHE A 4 23.48 -17.23 3.41
C PHE A 4 23.95 -16.04 2.59
N THR A 5 24.48 -16.31 1.40
CA THR A 5 24.78 -15.26 0.43
C THR A 5 23.48 -14.64 -0.07
N LEU A 6 23.49 -13.35 -0.45
CA LEU A 6 22.31 -12.64 -0.97
C LEU A 6 21.67 -13.41 -2.15
N GLN A 7 22.51 -14.10 -2.94
CA GLN A 7 22.12 -14.92 -4.08
C GLN A 7 21.36 -16.20 -3.67
N GLU A 8 21.73 -16.83 -2.55
CA GLU A 8 21.02 -18.00 -2.00
C GLU A 8 19.70 -17.62 -1.32
N ILE A 9 19.64 -16.42 -0.73
CA ILE A 9 18.39 -15.84 -0.24
C ILE A 9 17.45 -15.64 -1.43
N ILE A 10 17.87 -14.90 -2.46
CA ILE A 10 17.06 -14.65 -3.65
C ILE A 10 16.64 -15.97 -4.33
N GLY A 11 17.55 -16.91 -4.53
CA GLY A 11 17.25 -18.21 -5.14
C GLY A 11 16.24 -19.06 -4.36
N ARG A 12 16.22 -18.97 -3.02
CA ARG A 12 15.23 -19.65 -2.17
C ARG A 12 13.87 -18.94 -2.15
N PHE A 13 13.82 -17.61 -2.25
CA PHE A 13 12.56 -16.86 -2.31
C PHE A 13 11.87 -16.93 -3.68
N VAL A 14 12.61 -17.21 -4.76
CA VAL A 14 12.06 -17.37 -6.13
C VAL A 14 11.13 -18.58 -6.28
N THR A 15 11.05 -19.49 -5.29
CA THR A 15 10.21 -20.70 -5.35
C THR A 15 9.11 -20.80 -4.29
N LEU A 16 8.83 -19.71 -3.55
CA LEU A 16 7.58 -19.62 -2.78
C LEU A 16 6.40 -19.41 -3.74
N PRO A 17 5.17 -19.87 -3.40
CA PRO A 17 4.05 -19.94 -4.33
C PRO A 17 3.55 -18.54 -4.70
N ASN A 18 4.25 -17.91 -5.64
CA ASN A 18 3.97 -16.57 -6.15
C ASN A 18 2.62 -16.50 -6.90
N ARG A 19 2.02 -17.67 -7.20
CA ARG A 19 0.73 -17.73 -7.91
C ARG A 19 -0.44 -17.15 -7.12
N ASP A 20 -0.39 -17.16 -5.79
CA ASP A 20 -1.57 -16.83 -4.97
C ASP A 20 -1.49 -15.50 -4.22
N PHE A 21 -0.31 -14.89 -4.08
CA PHE A 21 -0.17 -13.67 -3.25
C PHE A 21 -1.03 -12.52 -3.78
N TRP A 22 -0.83 -12.15 -5.05
CA TRP A 22 -1.57 -11.05 -5.67
C TRP A 22 -3.06 -11.36 -5.80
N ALA A 23 -3.41 -12.61 -6.12
CA ALA A 23 -4.80 -13.06 -6.16
C ALA A 23 -5.51 -12.89 -4.81
N ARG A 24 -4.82 -13.21 -3.69
CA ARG A 24 -5.33 -12.98 -2.34
C ARG A 24 -5.42 -11.51 -1.98
N CYS A 25 -4.45 -10.70 -2.39
CA CYS A 25 -4.52 -9.25 -2.21
C CYS A 25 -5.72 -8.64 -2.95
N ILE A 26 -6.00 -9.11 -4.17
CA ILE A 26 -7.15 -8.69 -4.97
C ILE A 26 -8.46 -9.18 -4.35
N SER A 27 -8.52 -10.38 -3.79
CA SER A 27 -9.75 -10.92 -3.21
C SER A 27 -10.08 -10.37 -1.81
N TYR A 28 -9.11 -9.79 -1.12
CA TYR A 28 -9.30 -9.23 0.22
C TYR A 28 -10.37 -8.11 0.21
N PRO A 29 -11.46 -8.25 0.98
CA PRO A 29 -12.60 -7.33 0.93
C PRO A 29 -12.45 -6.13 1.87
N PHE A 30 -11.30 -5.48 1.89
CA PHE A 30 -11.13 -4.22 2.63
C PHE A 30 -12.06 -3.14 2.06
N LYS A 31 -12.53 -2.20 2.88
CA LYS A 31 -13.43 -1.11 2.46
C LYS A 31 -13.08 0.26 3.03
N GLY A 32 -11.88 0.43 3.58
CA GLY A 32 -11.41 1.73 4.07
C GLY A 32 -10.54 2.47 3.04
N PRO A 33 -10.16 3.72 3.33
CA PRO A 33 -9.15 4.44 2.57
C PRO A 33 -7.82 3.68 2.57
N GLU A 34 -7.06 3.76 1.47
CA GLU A 34 -5.80 3.05 1.31
C GLU A 34 -4.68 3.97 0.81
N LEU A 35 -3.48 3.81 1.38
CA LEU A 35 -2.27 4.49 0.92
C LEU A 35 -1.22 3.46 0.49
N TYR A 36 -0.79 3.55 -0.77
CA TYR A 36 0.28 2.75 -1.34
C TYR A 36 1.56 3.56 -1.49
N LEU A 37 2.62 3.13 -0.84
CA LEU A 37 3.96 3.72 -0.91
C LEU A 37 4.92 2.66 -1.45
N TYR A 38 5.47 2.89 -2.64
CA TYR A 38 6.27 1.89 -3.36
C TYR A 38 7.30 2.54 -4.27
N SER A 39 8.12 1.73 -4.92
CA SER A 39 9.17 2.20 -5.83
C SER A 39 9.40 1.22 -6.97
N GLU A 40 9.62 1.75 -8.17
CA GLU A 40 10.03 0.95 -9.35
C GLU A 40 11.39 0.28 -9.16
N SER A 41 12.24 0.80 -8.28
CA SER A 41 13.55 0.21 -7.95
C SER A 41 13.49 -0.89 -6.88
N ASP A 42 12.29 -1.22 -6.40
CA ASP A 42 12.07 -2.35 -5.50
C ASP A 42 12.04 -3.68 -6.29
N LEU A 43 13.11 -4.47 -6.16
CA LEU A 43 13.23 -5.77 -6.84
C LEU A 43 12.50 -6.91 -6.12
N LEU A 44 11.98 -6.69 -4.91
CA LEU A 44 11.24 -7.69 -4.13
C LEU A 44 9.73 -7.60 -4.34
N CYS A 45 9.23 -6.41 -4.68
CA CYS A 45 7.82 -6.18 -4.96
C CYS A 45 7.59 -5.89 -6.45
N ASP A 46 6.84 -6.74 -7.13
CA ASP A 46 6.50 -6.53 -8.54
C ASP A 46 5.60 -5.29 -8.67
N THR A 47 6.18 -4.21 -9.19
CA THR A 47 5.49 -2.92 -9.37
C THR A 47 4.30 -3.04 -10.32
N LEU A 48 4.37 -3.86 -11.37
CA LEU A 48 3.26 -4.01 -12.33
C LEU A 48 2.06 -4.71 -11.68
N GLN A 49 2.33 -5.75 -10.89
CA GLN A 49 1.27 -6.44 -10.14
C GLN A 49 0.65 -5.53 -9.07
N LEU A 50 1.47 -4.72 -8.39
CA LEU A 50 1.00 -3.74 -7.42
C LEU A 50 0.11 -2.66 -8.08
N GLU A 51 0.54 -2.11 -9.21
CA GLU A 51 -0.26 -1.12 -9.95
C GLU A 51 -1.59 -1.70 -10.41
N SER A 52 -1.61 -2.95 -10.88
CA SER A 52 -2.83 -3.66 -11.22
C SER A 52 -3.77 -3.82 -10.01
N LEU A 53 -3.22 -4.19 -8.84
CA LEU A 53 -3.98 -4.25 -7.60
C LEU A 53 -4.59 -2.89 -7.24
N ILE A 54 -3.80 -1.81 -7.32
CA ILE A 54 -4.25 -0.45 -7.01
C ILE A 54 -5.37 -0.03 -7.96
N GLU A 55 -5.25 -0.29 -9.25
CA GLU A 55 -6.31 0.03 -10.21
C GLU A 55 -7.62 -0.72 -9.91
N ILE A 56 -7.53 -2.02 -9.57
CA ILE A 56 -8.70 -2.82 -9.21
C ILE A 56 -9.36 -2.26 -7.95
N ARG A 57 -8.57 -1.92 -6.93
CA ARG A 57 -9.08 -1.34 -5.67
C ARG A 57 -9.68 0.04 -5.87
N ASN A 58 -9.03 0.90 -6.66
CA ASN A 58 -9.55 2.23 -6.95
C ASN A 58 -10.91 2.19 -7.67
N ARG A 59 -11.13 1.21 -8.56
CA ARG A 59 -12.45 0.97 -9.18
C ARG A 59 -13.51 0.49 -8.19
N ARG A 60 -13.12 -0.24 -7.14
CA ARG A 60 -14.03 -0.77 -6.11
C ARG A 60 -14.35 0.25 -5.01
N HIS A 61 -13.45 1.20 -4.75
CA HIS A 61 -13.51 2.15 -3.63
C HIS A 61 -13.89 3.58 -4.06
N TYR A 62 -14.54 3.73 -5.22
CA TYR A 62 -14.92 5.05 -5.75
C TYR A 62 -15.73 5.91 -4.76
N ASP A 63 -16.51 5.27 -3.86
CA ASP A 63 -17.42 5.97 -2.94
C ASP A 63 -16.93 6.10 -1.48
N ILE A 64 -15.73 5.63 -1.11
CA ILE A 64 -15.34 5.43 0.31
C ILE A 64 -13.95 6.01 0.68
N GLY A 65 -13.58 7.17 0.12
CA GLY A 65 -12.32 7.86 0.43
C GLY A 65 -11.15 7.51 -0.50
N GLY A 66 -11.35 6.55 -1.42
CA GLY A 66 -10.47 6.29 -2.56
C GLY A 66 -9.12 5.65 -2.22
N VAL A 67 -8.35 5.38 -3.28
CA VAL A 67 -6.99 4.83 -3.16
C VAL A 67 -5.98 5.95 -3.45
N THR A 68 -5.10 6.22 -2.48
CA THR A 68 -3.96 7.13 -2.63
C THR A 68 -2.70 6.32 -2.92
N ARG A 69 -1.85 6.79 -3.84
CA ARG A 69 -0.59 6.12 -4.16
C ARG A 69 0.55 7.09 -4.40
N HIS A 70 1.75 6.71 -4.02
CA HIS A 70 2.99 7.42 -4.33
C HIS A 70 4.12 6.46 -4.69
N ASN A 71 4.78 6.76 -5.81
CA ASN A 71 5.92 6.01 -6.33
C ASN A 71 7.21 6.83 -6.15
N PHE A 72 8.11 6.33 -5.32
CA PHE A 72 9.42 6.93 -5.02
C PHE A 72 10.45 6.73 -6.14
N LYS A 73 10.16 5.87 -7.14
CA LYS A 73 10.96 5.55 -8.33
C LYS A 73 12.33 4.91 -8.10
N THR A 74 13.17 5.47 -7.23
CA THR A 74 14.61 5.14 -7.13
C THR A 74 15.01 4.42 -5.84
N THR A 75 14.13 4.36 -4.84
CA THR A 75 14.43 3.77 -3.53
C THR A 75 14.30 2.24 -3.57
N GLN A 76 15.22 1.51 -2.95
CA GLN A 76 15.08 0.05 -2.83
C GLN A 76 13.99 -0.33 -1.82
N HIS A 77 13.69 -1.63 -1.73
CA HIS A 77 12.70 -2.19 -0.81
C HIS A 77 12.82 -1.59 0.58
N VAL A 78 11.74 -0.98 1.05
CA VAL A 78 11.63 -0.40 2.39
C VAL A 78 12.62 0.76 2.63
N LEU A 79 13.47 1.20 1.69
CA LEU A 79 14.42 2.29 1.96
C LEU A 79 13.84 3.70 1.82
N HIS A 80 12.65 3.87 1.22
CA HIS A 80 12.05 5.20 1.05
C HIS A 80 11.74 5.91 2.37
N TYR A 81 11.47 5.21 3.47
CA TYR A 81 11.25 5.88 4.78
C TYR A 81 12.53 6.52 5.32
N ARG A 82 13.70 6.08 4.85
CA ARG A 82 15.01 6.57 5.30
C ARG A 82 15.65 7.52 4.29
N GLN A 83 15.53 7.20 2.99
CA GLN A 83 16.14 7.97 1.91
C GLN A 83 15.32 9.22 1.56
N GLU A 84 14.00 9.16 1.72
CA GLU A 84 13.07 10.26 1.47
C GLU A 84 12.17 10.48 2.69
N GLU A 85 12.76 10.47 3.89
CA GLU A 85 12.05 10.49 5.18
C GLU A 85 11.02 11.61 5.30
N GLU A 86 11.42 12.86 5.07
CA GLU A 86 10.52 14.02 5.18
C GLU A 86 9.27 13.86 4.30
N LYS A 87 9.48 13.43 3.06
CA LYS A 87 8.43 13.24 2.08
C LYS A 87 7.54 12.03 2.43
N TYR A 88 8.16 10.93 2.87
CA TYR A 88 7.44 9.76 3.35
C TYR A 88 6.52 10.10 4.53
N LEU A 89 7.07 10.77 5.55
CA LEU A 89 6.32 11.20 6.72
C LEU A 89 5.19 12.15 6.33
N LYS A 90 5.46 13.12 5.44
CA LYS A 90 4.43 14.03 4.95
C LYS A 90 3.26 13.27 4.32
N LEU A 91 3.51 12.33 3.40
CA LEU A 91 2.47 11.55 2.74
C LEU A 91 1.62 10.75 3.73
N VAL A 92 2.26 10.15 4.74
CA VAL A 92 1.57 9.39 5.79
C VAL A 92 0.72 10.32 6.65
N HIS A 93 1.27 11.47 7.08
CA HIS A 93 0.54 12.45 7.90
C HIS A 93 -0.67 13.03 7.15
N ASP A 94 -0.49 13.42 5.89
CA ASP A 94 -1.57 13.94 5.05
C ASP A 94 -2.69 12.89 4.91
N PHE A 95 -2.34 11.62 4.66
CA PHE A 95 -3.32 10.54 4.53
C PHE A 95 -4.08 10.26 5.83
N ILE A 96 -3.38 10.24 6.98
CA ILE A 96 -4.01 10.06 8.29
C ILE A 96 -4.97 11.21 8.60
N ALA A 97 -4.60 12.45 8.26
CA ALA A 97 -5.46 13.62 8.46
C ALA A 97 -6.77 13.47 7.68
N VAL A 98 -6.71 13.07 6.41
CA VAL A 98 -7.90 12.79 5.57
C VAL A 98 -8.77 11.70 6.20
N CYS A 99 -8.17 10.57 6.59
CA CYS A 99 -8.89 9.48 7.23
C CYS A 99 -9.57 9.91 8.54
N GLY A 100 -8.89 10.75 9.34
CA GLY A 100 -9.39 11.27 10.61
C GLY A 100 -10.59 12.21 10.44
N THR A 101 -10.61 13.02 9.38
CA THR A 101 -11.75 13.90 9.05
C THR A 101 -12.97 13.15 8.53
N GLU A 102 -12.78 12.08 7.74
CA GLU A 102 -13.90 11.26 7.22
C GLU A 102 -14.62 10.46 8.32
N MET A 103 -13.92 10.13 9.42
CA MET A 103 -14.53 9.47 10.59
C MET A 103 -15.44 10.40 11.42
N ASP A 104 -15.34 11.72 11.25
CA ASP A 104 -16.14 12.69 12.02
C ASP A 104 -17.45 13.05 11.29
N GLU A 105 -17.43 13.15 9.97
CA GLU A 105 -18.66 13.43 9.18
C GLU A 105 -19.69 12.29 9.21
N THR A 106 -19.25 11.05 9.44
CA THR A 106 -20.14 9.90 9.60
C THR A 106 -20.87 9.86 10.95
N LYS A 107 -20.46 10.66 11.95
CA LYS A 107 -21.19 10.82 13.22
C LYS A 107 -22.25 11.93 13.22
N LEU A 108 -22.25 12.82 12.23
CA LEU A 108 -23.16 13.97 12.15
C LEU A 108 -24.48 13.71 11.40
N LYS A 109 -24.72 12.48 10.93
CA LYS A 109 -25.95 12.08 10.21
C LYS A 109 -26.89 11.16 11.01
N GLN A 110 -26.90 11.26 12.34
CA GLN A 110 -28.07 10.75 13.09
C GLN A 110 -29.09 11.88 13.22
N PRO A 111 -30.29 11.76 12.61
CA PRO A 111 -31.35 12.71 12.90
C PRO A 111 -31.68 12.62 14.40
N LEU A 112 -31.71 13.78 15.07
CA LEU A 112 -32.35 13.94 16.36
C LEU A 112 -33.77 13.37 16.23
N ILE A 113 -34.00 12.20 16.83
CA ILE A 113 -35.34 11.63 16.94
C ILE A 113 -36.14 12.61 17.84
N PRO A 114 -37.31 13.09 17.39
CA PRO A 114 -38.14 14.03 18.16
C PRO A 114 -38.69 13.41 19.45
#